data_AF-A0A2V9JS36-F1
#
_entry.id   AF-A0A2V9JS36-F1
#
_cell.length_a   1.000
_cell.length_b   1.000
_cell.length_c   1.000
_cell.angle_alpha   90.00
_cell.angle_beta   90.00
_cell.angle_gamma   90.00
#
_symmetry.space_group_name_H-M   'P 1'
#
loop_
_entity.id
_entity.type
_entity.pdbx_description
1 polymer ?
#
loop_
_entity_poly.entity_id
_entity_poly.type
_entity_poly.pdbx_seq_one_letter_code
_entity_poly.pdbx_strand_id
1 'polypeptide(L)'
;DGTAVCGSQHTTVAGFTSFDYLPHHEPFQYYTSTANPHHLPPTAVAMIGHTDQANHQYDLSDFWNAARSGNMPAVTFLKAPAYQDAHSENSDPLDEQTFLANTLNGLQALPEWPNTAVFILYDDSDGWYDHVMPPIINQSQSTADALTGVGTCGTEPPAGGYQGRCGYGPRQPLLLVSPWAKVNFVDHQVTDQTSVLRFIEDNWALDRIGDSSFDEKAGPLLNLFSFREGPRAKKLFLDPSTGEPMDSGDSD
;
A
#
# COMPACT_ATOMS: atom_id res chain seq x y z
N ASP A 1 3.09 19.28 17.28
CA ASP A 1 3.77 18.77 18.50
C ASP A 1 3.66 17.24 18.63
N GLY A 2 3.33 16.53 17.55
CA GLY A 2 3.15 15.06 17.57
C GLY A 2 1.87 14.60 18.28
N THR A 3 0.98 15.49 18.70
CA THR A 3 -0.28 15.05 19.32
C THR A 3 -1.19 14.39 18.26
N ALA A 4 -1.68 13.19 18.55
CA ALA A 4 -2.62 12.49 17.68
C ALA A 4 -3.92 13.29 17.57
N VAL A 5 -4.28 13.71 16.36
CA VAL A 5 -5.53 14.42 16.06
C VAL A 5 -6.54 13.41 15.51
N CYS A 6 -6.99 12.48 16.37
CA CYS A 6 -7.89 11.38 15.96
C CYS A 6 -9.28 11.84 15.48
N GLY A 7 -9.62 13.12 15.63
CA GLY A 7 -10.88 13.72 15.17
C GLY A 7 -10.74 14.66 13.98
N SER A 8 -9.59 14.65 13.29
CA SER A 8 -9.39 15.46 12.09
C SER A 8 -10.37 15.05 10.99
N GLN A 9 -10.86 16.04 10.25
CA GLN A 9 -11.82 15.88 9.17
C GLN A 9 -11.47 16.83 8.03
N HIS A 10 -11.73 16.37 6.80
CA HIS A 10 -11.61 17.18 5.60
C HIS A 10 -12.87 17.07 4.75
N THR A 11 -13.10 18.10 3.95
CA THR A 11 -14.17 18.12 2.95
C THR A 11 -13.57 17.72 1.61
N THR A 12 -14.14 16.69 0.97
CA THR A 12 -13.76 16.22 -0.36
C THR A 12 -14.04 17.27 -1.44
N VAL A 13 -13.46 17.09 -2.63
CA VAL A 13 -13.78 17.88 -3.82
C VAL A 13 -15.26 17.76 -4.18
N ALA A 14 -15.87 16.60 -3.93
CA ALA A 14 -17.31 16.37 -4.06
C ALA A 14 -18.17 17.07 -2.99
N GLY A 15 -17.57 17.64 -1.94
CA GLY A 15 -18.23 18.56 -1.01
C GLY A 15 -18.80 17.90 0.26
N PHE A 16 -18.49 16.65 0.55
CA PHE A 16 -18.90 15.98 1.80
C PHE A 16 -17.71 15.84 2.75
N THR A 17 -17.98 15.71 4.05
CA THR A 17 -16.94 15.65 5.09
C THR A 17 -16.64 14.22 5.49
N SER A 18 -15.35 13.88 5.60
CA SER A 18 -14.84 12.58 6.02
C SER A 18 -13.89 12.72 7.21
N PHE A 19 -13.90 11.74 8.12
CA PHE A 19 -12.89 11.61 9.17
C PHE A 19 -11.62 11.05 8.57
N ASP A 20 -10.46 11.64 8.89
CA ASP A 20 -9.21 11.26 8.25
C ASP A 20 -8.73 9.86 8.65
N TYR A 21 -9.03 9.42 9.87
CA TYR A 21 -8.57 8.15 10.42
C TYR A 21 -9.67 7.09 10.45
N LEU A 22 -9.41 5.96 9.77
CA LEU A 22 -10.25 4.77 9.77
C LEU A 22 -9.53 3.63 10.52
N PRO A 23 -9.91 3.31 11.77
CA PRO A 23 -9.17 2.35 12.60
C PRO A 23 -9.03 0.96 11.96
N HIS A 24 -10.02 0.53 11.19
CA HIS A 24 -10.01 -0.80 10.56
C HIS A 24 -9.07 -0.88 9.34
N HIS A 25 -8.52 0.25 8.88
CA HIS A 25 -7.47 0.30 7.85
C HIS A 25 -6.05 0.28 8.44
N GLU A 26 -5.91 0.13 9.76
CA GLU A 26 -4.60 0.06 10.43
C GLU A 26 -4.29 -1.37 10.90
N PRO A 27 -3.68 -2.21 10.04
CA PRO A 27 -3.56 -3.65 10.29
C PRO A 27 -2.67 -3.99 11.50
N PHE A 28 -1.68 -3.16 11.81
CA PHE A 28 -0.74 -3.43 12.90
C PHE A 28 -1.34 -3.22 14.30
N GLN A 29 -2.50 -2.55 14.40
CA GLN A 29 -3.22 -2.40 15.67
C GLN A 29 -3.97 -3.67 16.09
N TYR A 30 -4.16 -4.64 15.19
CA TYR A 30 -4.84 -5.90 15.49
C TYR A 30 -3.98 -6.87 16.32
N TYR A 31 -2.66 -6.66 16.39
CA TYR A 31 -1.74 -7.50 17.14
C TYR A 31 -1.09 -6.71 18.28
N THR A 32 -1.23 -7.22 19.51
CA THR A 32 -0.67 -6.54 20.71
C THR A 32 0.82 -6.24 20.59
N SER A 33 1.58 -7.08 19.88
CA SER A 33 3.03 -6.89 19.67
C SER A 33 3.37 -5.68 18.81
N THR A 34 2.50 -5.27 17.90
CA THR A 34 2.75 -4.16 16.94
C THR A 34 1.83 -2.96 17.16
N ALA A 35 0.85 -3.07 18.05
CA ALA A 35 -0.13 -2.02 18.30
C ALA A 35 0.48 -0.80 19.03
N ASN A 36 -0.12 0.36 18.76
CA ASN A 36 0.04 1.61 19.50
C ASN A 36 -1.37 2.14 19.82
N PRO A 37 -2.07 1.56 20.81
CA PRO A 37 -3.49 1.81 21.06
C PRO A 37 -3.78 3.21 21.62
N HIS A 38 -2.75 3.97 21.98
CA HIS A 38 -2.85 5.32 22.51
C HIS A 38 -2.30 6.37 21.54
N HIS A 39 -1.97 5.96 20.30
CA HIS A 39 -1.41 6.83 19.25
C HIS A 39 -0.29 7.72 19.78
N LEU A 40 0.61 7.13 20.57
CA LEU A 40 1.74 7.87 21.12
C LEU A 40 2.67 8.30 19.99
N PRO A 41 3.09 9.58 19.92
CA PRO A 41 4.02 10.02 18.90
C PRO A 41 5.40 9.38 19.06
N PRO A 42 6.24 9.42 18.00
CA PRO A 42 7.65 9.14 18.15
C PRO A 42 8.27 10.10 19.16
N THR A 43 9.19 9.58 19.97
CA THR A 43 9.94 10.35 20.97
C THR A 43 10.81 11.45 20.34
N ALA A 44 11.22 11.26 19.08
CA ALA A 44 11.90 12.24 18.23
C ALA A 44 11.78 11.85 16.75
N VAL A 45 11.98 12.80 15.83
CA VAL A 45 12.04 12.52 14.38
C VAL A 45 13.09 11.46 14.03
N ALA A 46 14.22 11.46 14.74
CA ALA A 46 15.28 10.46 14.57
C ALA A 46 14.89 9.04 15.02
N MET A 47 13.78 8.88 15.76
CA MET A 47 13.28 7.57 16.22
C MET A 47 12.20 6.99 15.30
N ILE A 48 11.77 7.72 14.26
CA ILE A 48 10.83 7.21 13.26
C ILE A 48 11.51 6.07 12.49
N GLY A 49 10.84 4.91 12.43
CA GLY A 49 11.40 3.67 11.91
C GLY A 49 12.18 2.83 12.94
N HIS A 50 12.35 3.32 14.16
CA HIS A 50 13.02 2.61 15.27
C HIS A 50 12.06 2.33 16.43
N THR A 51 12.43 1.37 17.28
CA THR A 51 11.61 1.00 18.43
C THR A 51 11.63 2.10 19.48
N ASP A 52 10.46 2.69 19.72
CA ASP A 52 10.17 3.60 20.82
C ASP A 52 8.69 3.51 21.22
N GLN A 53 8.16 4.53 21.89
CA GLN A 53 6.78 4.54 22.35
C GLN A 53 5.73 4.50 21.22
N ALA A 54 6.08 4.88 19.99
CA ALA A 54 5.17 4.85 18.85
C ALA A 54 4.94 3.44 18.31
N ASN A 55 5.81 2.49 18.68
CA ASN A 55 5.76 1.10 18.23
C ASN A 55 5.57 0.94 16.70
N HIS A 56 6.29 1.77 15.93
CA HIS A 56 6.24 1.80 14.47
C HIS A 56 4.89 2.24 13.86
N GLN A 57 3.99 2.86 14.64
CA GLN A 57 2.71 3.40 14.19
C GLN A 57 2.78 4.92 14.19
N TYR A 58 2.63 5.54 13.03
CA TYR A 58 2.96 6.96 12.82
C TYR A 58 1.85 7.71 12.08
N ASP A 59 1.76 9.01 12.30
CA ASP A 59 0.98 9.90 11.45
C ASP A 59 1.72 10.14 10.11
N LEU A 60 0.99 10.48 9.03
CA LEU A 60 1.62 10.81 7.75
C LEU A 60 2.63 11.97 7.86
N SER A 61 2.41 12.92 8.76
CA SER A 61 3.35 14.02 8.99
C SER A 61 4.70 13.54 9.55
N ASP A 62 4.71 12.49 10.37
CA ASP A 62 5.94 11.89 10.88
C ASP A 62 6.77 11.29 9.76
N PHE A 63 6.14 10.54 8.83
CA PHE A 63 6.83 10.03 7.65
C PHE A 63 7.55 11.14 6.89
N TRP A 64 6.85 12.24 6.59
CA TRP A 64 7.45 13.36 5.86
C TRP A 64 8.54 14.09 6.65
N ASN A 65 8.45 14.14 7.98
CA ASN A 65 9.52 14.67 8.83
C ASN A 65 10.77 13.79 8.80
N ALA A 66 10.60 12.46 8.85
CA ALA A 66 11.69 11.50 8.71
C ALA A 66 12.35 11.57 7.32
N ALA A 67 11.54 11.56 6.25
CA ALA A 67 12.00 11.64 4.88
C ALA A 67 12.80 12.94 4.61
N ARG A 68 12.27 14.10 5.02
CA ARG A 68 12.95 15.40 4.83
C ARG A 68 14.21 15.57 5.68
N SER A 69 14.37 14.79 6.74
CA SER A 69 15.58 14.81 7.58
C SER A 69 16.64 13.79 7.15
N GLY A 70 16.43 13.08 6.03
CA GLY A 70 17.34 12.05 5.53
C GLY A 70 17.29 10.75 6.34
N ASN A 71 16.19 10.51 7.04
CA ASN A 71 15.96 9.33 7.87
C ASN A 71 14.75 8.51 7.37
N MET A 72 14.61 8.35 6.05
CA MET A 72 13.50 7.60 5.46
C MET A 72 13.58 6.11 5.87
N PRO A 73 12.53 5.51 6.48
CA PRO A 73 12.54 4.10 6.85
C PRO A 73 12.69 3.17 5.65
N ALA A 74 13.29 2.00 5.88
CA ALA A 74 13.54 1.00 4.84
C ALA A 74 12.25 0.42 4.22
N VAL A 75 11.23 0.20 5.05
CA VAL A 75 9.88 -0.23 4.65
C VAL A 75 8.89 0.76 5.25
N THR A 76 8.03 1.34 4.41
CA THR A 76 7.00 2.29 4.81
C THR A 76 5.69 1.91 4.14
N PHE A 77 4.61 1.83 4.93
CA PHE A 77 3.25 1.74 4.43
C PHE A 77 2.59 3.12 4.59
N LEU A 78 2.16 3.72 3.48
CA LEU A 78 1.44 4.99 3.50
C LEU A 78 -0.04 4.69 3.23
N LYS A 79 -0.91 5.04 4.17
CA LYS A 79 -2.36 5.10 3.96
C LYS A 79 -2.76 6.56 3.91
N ALA A 80 -3.47 6.96 2.86
CA ALA A 80 -4.00 8.30 2.72
C ALA A 80 -4.97 8.63 3.87
N PRO A 81 -5.16 9.91 4.23
CA PRO A 81 -6.33 10.28 5.02
C PRO A 81 -7.58 9.84 4.26
N ALA A 82 -8.62 9.41 4.98
CA ALA A 82 -9.77 8.76 4.36
C ALA A 82 -10.40 9.57 3.22
N TYR A 83 -10.38 10.90 3.28
CA TYR A 83 -10.96 11.72 2.22
C TYR A 83 -10.23 11.61 0.86
N GLN A 84 -9.04 11.00 0.83
CA GLN A 84 -8.19 10.81 -0.35
C GLN A 84 -7.82 9.33 -0.59
N ASP A 85 -8.48 8.38 0.07
CA ASP A 85 -8.11 6.96 0.01
C ASP A 85 -8.79 6.17 -1.12
N ALA A 86 -9.47 6.88 -2.03
CA ALA A 86 -10.22 6.37 -3.19
C ALA A 86 -11.52 5.63 -2.88
N HIS A 87 -11.84 5.38 -1.61
CA HIS A 87 -13.06 4.66 -1.26
C HIS A 87 -14.32 5.50 -1.56
N SER A 88 -15.31 4.89 -2.20
CA SER A 88 -16.43 5.61 -2.83
C SER A 88 -17.38 6.30 -1.84
N GLU A 89 -17.43 5.86 -0.59
CA GLU A 89 -18.24 6.48 0.47
C GLU A 89 -17.63 7.78 1.00
N ASN A 90 -16.30 7.85 1.06
CA ASN A 90 -15.58 8.86 1.82
C ASN A 90 -14.53 9.65 1.02
N SER A 91 -14.27 9.26 -0.22
CA SER A 91 -13.27 9.84 -1.13
C SER A 91 -13.82 9.84 -2.57
N ASP A 92 -13.02 10.36 -3.50
CA ASP A 92 -13.22 10.21 -4.94
C ASP A 92 -11.88 10.13 -5.69
N PRO A 93 -11.87 9.81 -7.01
CA PRO A 93 -10.64 9.71 -7.78
C PRO A 93 -9.82 11.02 -7.89
N LEU A 94 -10.43 12.21 -7.75
CA LEU A 94 -9.72 13.49 -7.83
C LEU A 94 -8.97 13.77 -6.51
N ASP A 95 -9.60 13.45 -5.38
CA ASP A 95 -8.94 13.53 -4.07
C ASP A 95 -7.81 12.50 -3.95
N GLU A 96 -8.02 11.26 -4.41
CA GLU A 96 -6.97 10.23 -4.53
C GLU A 96 -5.82 10.71 -5.43
N GLN A 97 -6.13 11.21 -6.63
CA GLN A 97 -5.13 11.74 -7.55
C GLN A 97 -4.28 12.83 -6.88
N THR A 98 -4.91 13.72 -6.12
CA THR A 98 -4.21 14.77 -5.39
C THR A 98 -3.22 14.18 -4.38
N PHE A 99 -3.63 13.15 -3.61
CA PHE A 99 -2.72 12.48 -2.68
C PHE A 99 -1.56 11.77 -3.39
N LEU A 100 -1.86 10.99 -4.44
CA LEU A 100 -0.86 10.24 -5.19
C LEU A 100 0.15 11.16 -5.87
N ALA A 101 -0.30 12.18 -6.59
CA ALA A 101 0.57 13.12 -7.28
C ALA A 101 1.48 13.88 -6.30
N ASN A 102 0.93 14.41 -5.20
CA ASN A 102 1.74 15.09 -4.18
C ASN A 102 2.77 14.15 -3.54
N THR A 103 2.35 12.93 -3.20
CA THR A 103 3.22 11.93 -2.56
C THR A 103 4.35 11.49 -3.48
N LEU A 104 4.03 11.11 -4.72
CA LEU A 104 5.02 10.68 -5.71
C LEU A 104 5.96 11.83 -6.11
N ASN A 105 5.45 13.06 -6.27
CA ASN A 105 6.29 14.22 -6.52
C ASN A 105 7.27 14.46 -5.36
N GLY A 106 6.77 14.42 -4.11
CA GLY A 106 7.58 14.58 -2.91
C GLY A 106 8.67 13.53 -2.82
N LEU A 107 8.32 12.25 -2.99
CA LEU A 107 9.27 11.13 -2.97
C LEU A 107 10.32 11.25 -4.07
N GLN A 108 9.93 11.61 -5.29
CA GLN A 108 10.85 11.77 -6.42
C GLN A 108 11.82 12.94 -6.23
N ALA A 109 11.49 13.92 -5.41
CA ALA A 109 12.37 15.04 -5.07
C ALA A 109 13.43 14.68 -4.00
N LEU A 110 13.26 13.57 -3.27
CA LEU A 110 14.16 13.18 -2.20
C LEU A 110 15.52 12.65 -2.71
N PRO A 111 16.62 12.87 -1.97
CA PRO A 111 17.92 12.25 -2.23
C PRO A 111 17.89 10.72 -2.28
N GLU A 112 16.96 10.09 -1.57
CA GLU A 112 16.78 8.64 -1.47
C GLU A 112 16.16 8.03 -2.72
N TRP A 113 15.45 8.82 -3.54
CA TRP A 113 14.72 8.36 -4.75
C TRP A 113 15.50 7.37 -5.64
N PRO A 114 16.82 7.55 -5.92
CA PRO A 114 17.61 6.59 -6.70
C PRO A 114 17.58 5.14 -6.18
N ASN A 115 17.19 4.92 -4.92
CA ASN A 115 17.10 3.62 -4.26
C ASN A 115 15.69 3.29 -3.75
N THR A 116 14.67 4.03 -4.19
CA THR A 116 13.27 3.87 -3.74
C THR A 116 12.45 3.08 -4.76
N ALA A 117 11.55 2.23 -4.25
CA ALA A 117 10.47 1.63 -5.00
C ALA A 117 9.15 1.91 -4.28
N VAL A 118 8.17 2.43 -5.02
CA VAL A 118 6.82 2.70 -4.52
C VAL A 118 5.87 1.73 -5.19
N PHE A 119 5.18 0.91 -4.40
CA PHE A 119 4.07 0.10 -4.88
C PHE A 119 2.76 0.83 -4.57
N ILE A 120 1.92 1.01 -5.59
CA ILE A 120 0.54 1.51 -5.43
C ILE A 120 -0.37 0.30 -5.62
N LEU A 121 -1.16 0.00 -4.59
CA LEU A 121 -2.04 -1.16 -4.52
C LEU A 121 -3.28 -0.84 -3.70
N TYR A 122 -4.33 -1.62 -3.90
CA TYR A 122 -5.63 -1.47 -3.24
C TYR A 122 -5.89 -2.65 -2.29
N ASP A 123 -6.63 -2.37 -1.22
CA ASP A 123 -7.02 -3.33 -0.17
C ASP A 123 -8.20 -4.21 -0.58
N ASP A 124 -9.17 -3.66 -1.31
CA ASP A 124 -10.27 -4.43 -1.89
C ASP A 124 -10.84 -3.78 -3.17
N SER A 125 -11.90 -4.38 -3.72
CA SER A 125 -12.53 -3.97 -4.98
C SER A 125 -13.76 -3.08 -4.81
N ASP A 126 -14.16 -2.79 -3.58
CA ASP A 126 -15.46 -2.20 -3.22
C ASP A 126 -16.68 -3.01 -3.76
N GLY A 127 -16.43 -4.27 -4.17
CA GLY A 127 -17.41 -5.09 -4.89
C GLY A 127 -17.67 -4.71 -6.36
N TRP A 128 -16.86 -3.82 -6.94
CA TRP A 128 -17.01 -3.37 -8.33
C TRP A 128 -16.71 -4.50 -9.32
N TYR A 129 -17.31 -4.39 -10.51
CA TYR A 129 -17.17 -5.40 -11.55
C TYR A 129 -15.75 -5.45 -12.10
N ASP A 130 -15.13 -6.63 -12.02
CA ASP A 130 -14.01 -7.05 -12.84
C ASP A 130 -14.40 -8.32 -13.61
N HIS A 131 -13.92 -8.43 -14.85
CA HIS A 131 -14.31 -9.53 -15.75
C HIS A 131 -13.57 -10.84 -15.49
N VAL A 132 -12.50 -10.81 -14.67
CA VAL A 132 -11.65 -11.97 -14.42
C VAL A 132 -12.19 -12.76 -13.24
N MET A 133 -12.55 -14.02 -13.46
CA MET A 133 -12.69 -14.96 -12.36
C MET A 133 -11.29 -15.32 -11.84
N PRO A 134 -10.91 -14.95 -10.61
CA PRO A 134 -9.60 -15.26 -10.07
C PRO A 134 -9.42 -16.78 -9.90
N PRO A 135 -8.19 -17.30 -9.99
CA PRO A 135 -7.92 -18.69 -9.63
C PRO A 135 -8.14 -18.90 -8.13
N ILE A 136 -8.86 -19.96 -7.77
CA ILE A 136 -9.07 -20.35 -6.37
C ILE A 136 -7.88 -21.20 -5.92
N ILE A 137 -6.96 -20.58 -5.18
CA ILE A 137 -5.74 -21.19 -4.64
C ILE A 137 -5.86 -21.57 -3.15
N ASN A 138 -6.92 -21.09 -2.49
CA ASN A 138 -7.29 -21.50 -1.16
C ASN A 138 -8.80 -21.67 -1.03
N GLN A 139 -9.19 -22.75 -0.37
CA GLN A 139 -10.56 -23.23 -0.30
C GLN A 139 -11.12 -23.00 1.11
N SER A 140 -12.43 -22.98 1.23
CA SER A 140 -13.15 -22.65 2.46
C SER A 140 -14.59 -23.17 2.39
N GLN A 141 -15.14 -23.51 3.55
CA GLN A 141 -16.51 -23.96 3.77
C GLN A 141 -17.12 -23.17 4.93
N SER A 142 -17.04 -21.84 4.83
CA SER A 142 -17.49 -20.88 5.84
C SER A 142 -18.74 -20.13 5.38
N THR A 143 -19.53 -19.65 6.34
CA THR A 143 -20.62 -18.72 6.03
C THR A 143 -20.14 -17.36 5.54
N ALA A 144 -18.84 -17.05 5.71
CA ALA A 144 -18.21 -15.84 5.21
C ALA A 144 -17.84 -15.92 3.71
N ASP A 145 -17.91 -17.10 3.10
CA ASP A 145 -17.53 -17.26 1.69
C ASP A 145 -18.55 -16.56 0.77
N ALA A 146 -18.07 -15.64 -0.07
CA ALA A 146 -18.91 -14.90 -1.01
C ALA A 146 -18.59 -15.21 -2.48
N LEU A 147 -17.33 -15.49 -2.82
CA LEU A 147 -16.86 -15.59 -4.20
C LEU A 147 -17.62 -16.63 -5.04
N THR A 148 -17.79 -17.85 -4.51
CA THR A 148 -18.53 -18.94 -5.17
C THR A 148 -19.87 -19.24 -4.52
N GLY A 149 -20.25 -18.45 -3.50
CA GLY A 149 -21.37 -18.70 -2.61
C GLY A 149 -20.95 -19.21 -1.22
N VAL A 150 -21.93 -19.17 -0.32
CA VAL A 150 -21.79 -19.50 1.10
C VAL A 150 -21.39 -20.97 1.28
N GLY A 151 -20.19 -21.21 1.81
CA GLY A 151 -19.67 -22.54 2.12
C GLY A 151 -19.34 -23.41 0.90
N THR A 152 -19.26 -22.83 -0.30
CA THR A 152 -19.06 -23.57 -1.57
C THR A 152 -17.69 -23.35 -2.19
N CYS A 153 -16.74 -22.76 -1.47
CA CYS A 153 -15.43 -22.43 -2.01
C CYS A 153 -14.53 -23.67 -2.07
N GLY A 154 -14.78 -24.49 -3.09
CA GLY A 154 -14.06 -25.73 -3.35
C GLY A 154 -14.34 -26.84 -2.33
N THR A 155 -13.66 -27.98 -2.49
CA THR A 155 -13.85 -29.22 -1.72
C THR A 155 -12.60 -29.71 -0.96
N GLU A 156 -11.43 -29.09 -1.18
CA GLU A 156 -10.19 -29.40 -0.49
C GLU A 156 -10.10 -28.73 0.89
N PRO A 157 -9.29 -29.26 1.81
CA PRO A 157 -9.05 -28.64 3.10
C PRO A 157 -8.51 -27.20 2.96
N PRO A 158 -8.98 -26.24 3.80
CA PRO A 158 -8.40 -24.90 3.84
C PRO A 158 -6.94 -24.94 4.26
N ALA A 159 -6.11 -24.06 3.69
CA ALA A 159 -4.72 -23.90 4.10
C ALA A 159 -4.63 -23.60 5.61
N GLY A 160 -3.80 -24.36 6.32
CA GLY A 160 -3.64 -24.26 7.78
C GLY A 160 -4.87 -24.66 8.60
N GLY A 161 -5.95 -25.16 7.97
CA GLY A 161 -7.23 -25.38 8.65
C GLY A 161 -8.08 -24.10 8.80
N TYR A 162 -7.63 -22.97 8.25
CA TYR A 162 -8.26 -21.66 8.45
C TYR A 162 -9.41 -21.41 7.47
N GLN A 163 -10.62 -21.41 8.01
CA GLN A 163 -11.85 -21.10 7.26
C GLN A 163 -11.99 -19.59 6.99
N GLY A 164 -12.80 -19.23 5.99
CA GLY A 164 -13.06 -17.83 5.60
C GLY A 164 -11.95 -17.19 4.77
N ARG A 165 -10.99 -17.97 4.26
CA ARG A 165 -9.87 -17.51 3.43
C ARG A 165 -10.01 -17.94 1.97
N CYS A 166 -11.25 -18.09 1.47
CA CYS A 166 -11.51 -18.38 0.06
C CYS A 166 -10.81 -17.33 -0.83
N GLY A 167 -10.00 -17.77 -1.78
CA GLY A 167 -9.31 -16.80 -2.63
C GLY A 167 -8.47 -17.40 -3.75
N TYR A 168 -7.99 -16.58 -4.68
CA TYR A 168 -7.97 -15.10 -4.58
C TYR A 168 -9.34 -14.42 -4.73
N GLY A 169 -9.44 -13.19 -4.21
CA GLY A 169 -10.58 -12.29 -4.43
C GLY A 169 -10.51 -11.56 -5.78
N PRO A 170 -11.40 -10.58 -6.04
CA PRO A 170 -11.39 -9.80 -7.26
C PRO A 170 -10.04 -9.13 -7.54
N ARG A 171 -9.67 -9.06 -8.82
CA ARG A 171 -8.39 -8.48 -9.26
C ARG A 171 -8.32 -6.99 -8.94
N GLN A 172 -7.16 -6.54 -8.45
CA GLN A 172 -6.87 -5.15 -8.09
C GLN A 172 -5.83 -4.51 -9.00
N PRO A 173 -5.79 -3.18 -9.12
CA PRO A 173 -4.63 -2.46 -9.65
C PRO A 173 -3.39 -2.68 -8.77
N LEU A 174 -2.23 -2.86 -9.42
CA LEU A 174 -0.92 -2.90 -8.79
C LEU A 174 0.08 -2.19 -9.72
N LEU A 175 0.72 -1.13 -9.21
CA LEU A 175 1.71 -0.35 -9.95
C LEU A 175 3.04 -0.33 -9.20
N LEU A 176 4.14 -0.30 -9.94
CA LEU A 176 5.47 0.01 -9.43
C LEU A 176 5.95 1.34 -10.02
N VAL A 177 6.33 2.27 -9.14
CA VAL A 177 6.99 3.53 -9.51
C VAL A 177 8.37 3.55 -8.86
N SER A 178 9.42 3.53 -9.69
CA SER A 178 10.81 3.47 -9.24
C SER A 178 11.77 3.86 -10.36
N PRO A 179 12.97 4.41 -10.09
CA PRO A 179 14.02 4.51 -11.11
C PRO A 179 14.39 3.15 -11.75
N TRP A 180 14.10 2.06 -11.06
CA TRP A 180 14.40 0.69 -11.48
C TRP A 180 13.20 0.00 -12.12
N ALA A 181 12.05 0.67 -12.25
CA ALA A 181 10.88 0.11 -12.90
C ALA A 181 11.08 0.02 -14.42
N LYS A 182 10.55 -1.03 -15.04
CA LYS A 182 10.37 -1.05 -16.49
C LYS A 182 9.35 0.03 -16.89
N VAL A 183 9.68 0.83 -17.89
CA VAL A 183 8.85 1.97 -18.32
C VAL A 183 7.79 1.51 -19.31
N ASN A 184 6.54 1.95 -19.10
CA ASN A 184 5.39 1.61 -19.96
C ASN A 184 5.26 0.09 -20.17
N PHE A 185 5.38 -0.66 -19.08
CA PHE A 185 5.41 -2.12 -19.08
C PHE A 185 4.27 -2.66 -18.23
N VAL A 186 3.58 -3.68 -18.74
CA VAL A 186 2.53 -4.41 -18.02
C VAL A 186 3.04 -5.82 -17.77
N ASP A 187 3.18 -6.18 -16.50
CA ASP A 187 3.44 -7.57 -16.12
C ASP A 187 2.13 -8.36 -16.06
N HIS A 188 2.18 -9.61 -16.50
CA HIS A 188 1.05 -10.53 -16.51
C HIS A 188 1.27 -11.72 -15.58
N GLN A 189 2.35 -11.73 -14.79
CA GLN A 189 2.51 -12.71 -13.72
C GLN A 189 1.38 -12.58 -12.69
N VAL A 190 0.92 -13.72 -12.18
CA VAL A 190 -0.09 -13.74 -11.12
C VAL A 190 0.56 -13.27 -9.83
N THR A 191 0.05 -12.16 -9.30
CA THR A 191 0.43 -11.58 -8.01
C THR A 191 -0.81 -11.39 -7.15
N ASP A 192 -0.61 -11.32 -5.85
CA ASP A 192 -1.65 -10.96 -4.88
C ASP A 192 -1.09 -9.95 -3.86
N GLN A 193 -1.89 -9.52 -2.89
CA GLN A 193 -1.45 -8.52 -1.90
C GLN A 193 -0.21 -8.97 -1.13
N THR A 194 -0.05 -10.28 -0.88
CA THR A 194 1.12 -10.82 -0.20
C THR A 194 2.37 -10.88 -1.09
N SER A 195 2.28 -10.56 -2.39
CA SER A 195 3.45 -10.35 -3.25
C SER A 195 4.33 -9.18 -2.79
N VAL A 196 3.74 -8.16 -2.16
CA VAL A 196 4.50 -7.05 -1.56
C VAL A 196 5.25 -7.54 -0.30
N LEU A 197 4.58 -8.35 0.53
CA LEU A 197 5.21 -8.98 1.70
C LEU A 197 6.39 -9.88 1.27
N ARG A 198 6.16 -10.76 0.29
CA ARG A 198 7.22 -11.59 -0.31
C ARG A 198 8.38 -10.75 -0.83
N PHE A 199 8.11 -9.62 -1.50
CA PHE A 199 9.17 -8.73 -1.99
C PHE A 199 10.01 -8.15 -0.85
N ILE A 200 9.39 -7.73 0.25
CA ILE A 200 10.09 -7.24 1.45
C ILE A 200 10.97 -8.36 2.03
N GLU A 201 10.41 -9.54 2.24
CA GLU A 201 11.16 -10.68 2.77
C GLU A 201 12.37 -11.03 1.89
N ASP A 202 12.16 -11.11 0.57
CA ASP A 202 13.21 -11.44 -0.40
C ASP A 202 14.31 -10.35 -0.43
N ASN A 203 13.94 -9.06 -0.33
CA ASN A 203 14.89 -7.94 -0.41
C ASN A 203 15.73 -7.77 0.87
N TRP A 204 15.14 -8.03 2.04
CA TRP A 204 15.83 -7.92 3.34
C TRP A 204 16.31 -9.27 3.90
N ALA A 205 16.24 -10.34 3.09
CA ALA A 205 16.63 -11.70 3.46
C ALA A 205 15.97 -12.18 4.77
N LEU A 206 14.66 -11.96 4.88
CA LEU A 206 13.83 -12.42 5.98
C LEU A 206 13.21 -13.79 5.63
N ASP A 207 12.80 -14.52 6.65
CA ASP A 207 11.99 -15.72 6.47
C ASP A 207 10.55 -15.35 6.08
N ARG A 208 9.83 -16.29 5.44
CA ARG A 208 8.36 -16.20 5.30
C ARG A 208 7.72 -16.17 6.68
N ILE A 209 6.57 -15.50 6.81
CA ILE A 209 5.82 -15.47 8.07
C ILE A 209 5.43 -16.89 8.55
N GLY A 210 5.12 -17.79 7.61
CA GLY A 210 4.72 -19.16 7.92
C GLY A 210 3.24 -19.28 8.31
N ASP A 211 2.88 -20.41 8.91
CA ASP A 211 1.51 -20.72 9.36
C ASP A 211 0.43 -20.50 8.27
N SER A 212 0.72 -20.95 7.05
CA SER A 212 -0.17 -20.78 5.89
C SER A 212 -0.46 -19.32 5.55
N SER A 213 0.45 -18.40 5.84
CA SER A 213 0.51 -17.09 5.17
C SER A 213 0.64 -17.30 3.66
N PHE A 214 0.07 -16.37 2.87
CA PHE A 214 0.09 -16.51 1.40
C PHE A 214 1.39 -16.01 0.77
N ASP A 215 2.29 -15.38 1.53
CA ASP A 215 3.66 -15.05 1.10
C ASP A 215 4.43 -16.28 0.56
N GLU A 216 4.16 -17.48 1.09
CA GLU A 216 4.69 -18.76 0.61
C GLU A 216 4.25 -19.12 -0.83
N LYS A 217 3.10 -18.59 -1.27
CA LYS A 217 2.48 -18.86 -2.57
C LYS A 217 2.53 -17.65 -3.52
N ALA A 218 2.79 -16.46 -3.00
CA ALA A 218 2.68 -15.19 -3.71
C ALA A 218 3.61 -15.12 -4.92
N GLY A 219 3.16 -14.52 -6.02
CA GLY A 219 4.01 -14.28 -7.19
C GLY A 219 5.12 -13.26 -6.89
N PRO A 220 6.31 -13.37 -7.52
CA PRO A 220 7.38 -12.40 -7.34
C PRO A 220 7.10 -11.09 -8.11
N LEU A 221 7.55 -9.95 -7.57
CA LEU A 221 7.41 -8.64 -8.24
C LEU A 221 8.63 -8.23 -9.08
N LEU A 222 9.67 -9.08 -9.13
CA LEU A 222 10.95 -8.72 -9.75
C LEU A 222 10.88 -8.48 -11.26
N ASN A 223 9.86 -9.02 -11.94
CA ASN A 223 9.69 -8.80 -13.37
C ASN A 223 9.16 -7.38 -13.71
N LEU A 224 8.68 -6.61 -12.72
CA LEU A 224 8.40 -5.18 -12.86
C LEU A 224 9.69 -4.33 -12.91
N PHE A 225 10.84 -4.88 -12.49
CA PHE A 225 12.10 -4.17 -12.40
C PHE A 225 13.06 -4.46 -13.58
N SER A 226 13.94 -3.50 -13.85
CA SER A 226 15.14 -3.66 -14.69
C SER A 226 16.38 -3.17 -13.92
N PHE A 227 17.08 -4.09 -13.27
CA PHE A 227 18.27 -3.76 -12.45
C PHE A 227 19.59 -3.76 -13.22
N ARG A 228 19.65 -4.44 -14.38
CA ARG A 228 20.92 -4.73 -15.09
C ARG A 228 21.08 -3.96 -16.40
N GLU A 229 19.99 -3.54 -17.04
CA GLU A 229 20.02 -2.97 -18.40
C GLU A 229 19.05 -1.78 -18.55
N GLY A 230 19.44 -0.80 -19.36
CA GLY A 230 18.59 0.32 -19.79
C GLY A 230 18.77 1.62 -18.98
N PRO A 231 18.29 2.76 -19.52
CA PRO A 231 18.21 4.00 -18.76
C PRO A 231 17.25 3.80 -17.58
N ARG A 232 17.59 4.37 -16.42
CA ARG A 232 16.66 4.42 -15.29
C ARG A 232 15.36 5.10 -15.73
N ALA A 233 14.23 4.64 -15.20
CA ALA A 233 12.96 5.33 -15.40
C ALA A 233 13.14 6.80 -14.97
N LYS A 234 12.78 7.71 -15.87
CA LYS A 234 12.85 9.14 -15.58
C LYS A 234 11.83 9.48 -14.50
N LYS A 235 12.13 10.51 -13.71
CA LYS A 235 11.13 11.11 -12.82
C LYS A 235 9.96 11.63 -13.65
N LEU A 236 8.74 11.45 -13.16
CA LEU A 236 7.51 11.97 -13.73
C LEU A 236 6.80 12.79 -12.65
N PHE A 237 6.91 14.12 -12.74
CA PHE A 237 6.17 15.01 -11.86
C PHE A 237 4.80 15.29 -12.46
N LEU A 238 3.74 15.19 -11.64
CA LEU A 238 2.36 15.37 -12.07
C LEU A 238 1.73 16.59 -11.39
N ASP A 239 0.91 17.36 -12.09
CA ASP A 239 0.08 18.39 -11.46
C ASP A 239 -0.99 17.70 -10.61
N PRO A 240 -1.04 17.93 -9.28
CA PRO A 240 -2.01 17.24 -8.42
C PRO A 240 -3.47 17.48 -8.78
N SER A 241 -3.78 18.63 -9.41
CA SER A 241 -5.15 19.01 -9.77
C SER A 241 -5.65 18.35 -11.05
N THR A 242 -4.75 17.98 -11.96
CA THR A 242 -5.12 17.43 -13.28
C THR A 242 -4.61 16.03 -13.55
N GLY A 243 -3.58 15.57 -12.83
CA GLY A 243 -2.89 14.32 -13.11
C GLY A 243 -1.99 14.37 -14.33
N GLU A 244 -1.89 15.52 -15.01
CA GLU A 244 -1.08 15.69 -16.20
C GLU A 244 0.41 15.86 -15.85
N PRO A 245 1.34 15.44 -16.72
CA PRO A 245 2.75 15.75 -16.56
C PRO A 245 2.97 17.25 -16.39
N MET A 246 3.70 17.64 -15.35
CA MET A 246 4.18 19.02 -15.23
C MET A 246 5.23 19.23 -16.31
N ASP A 247 5.11 20.33 -17.07
CA ASP A 247 6.15 20.73 -18.02
C ASP A 247 7.48 20.80 -17.27
N SER A 248 8.39 19.86 -17.58
CA SER A 248 9.79 20.05 -17.27
C SER A 248 10.20 21.24 -18.11
N GLY A 249 10.29 22.43 -17.50
CA GLY A 249 10.96 23.56 -18.10
C GLY A 249 12.38 23.12 -18.44
N ASP A 250 12.58 22.61 -19.66
CA ASP A 250 13.89 22.34 -20.24
C ASP A 250 14.56 23.72 -20.41
N SER A 251 15.28 24.12 -19.37
CA SER A 251 16.44 24.98 -19.48
C SER A 251 17.69 24.13 -19.22
N ASP A 252 18.13 23.50 -20.32
CA ASP A 252 19.50 23.24 -20.80
C ASP A 252 19.78 21.81 -21.27
#